data_AF-A0A9E2AFE7-F1
#
_entry.id   AF-A0A9E2AFE7-F1
#
_cell.length_a   1.000
_cell.length_b   1.000
_cell.length_c   1.000
_cell.angle_alpha   90.00
_cell.angle_beta   90.00
_cell.angle_gamma   90.00
#
_symmetry.space_group_name_H-M   'P 1'
#
loop_
_entity.id
_entity.type
_entity.pdbx_description
1 polymer ?
#
loop_
_entity_poly.entity_id
_entity_poly.type
_entity_poly.pdbx_seq_one_letter_code
_entity_poly.pdbx_strand_id
1 'polypeptide(L)'
;MAWPTMRDEFGRSLDDLGIVLAALYVGFGPATAYHRKLLPRFGMGRLVLTGASLAAVGLAVVASAPGWWAVLAGYALIGLGNGLTDPSINLYLALHHGVRPMGLLHASFGLGATLSPLIMTAALPVSWRLGYVVLVGIELVVVFAVARARPRWLPVEGDSTGVAFPSSAVTWITLTIFMLYTGSELAAGQWAFSLLTESRGVGETAAGLVVSLYWGGLTVGRLVYGTVGHRFTPHRVIHGAFLIAAAGMAVVWAASSALMSFVGFVLAGLGMA
;
A
#
# COMPACT_ATOMS: atom_id res chain seq x y z
N MET A 1 11.04 -0.61 -5.36
CA MET A 1 11.74 -0.58 -6.68
C MET A 1 12.74 0.54 -6.80
N ALA A 2 12.40 1.81 -6.52
CA ALA A 2 13.35 2.92 -6.64
C ALA A 2 14.55 2.84 -5.67
N TRP A 3 14.44 2.05 -4.60
CA TRP A 3 15.39 2.07 -3.50
C TRP A 3 16.83 1.70 -3.89
N PRO A 4 17.13 0.64 -4.67
CA PRO A 4 18.50 0.34 -5.08
C PRO A 4 19.20 1.50 -5.79
N THR A 5 18.52 2.20 -6.69
CA THR A 5 19.09 3.36 -7.38
C THR A 5 19.18 4.59 -6.47
N MET A 6 18.17 4.79 -5.61
CA MET A 6 18.11 5.94 -4.70
C MET A 6 19.16 5.86 -3.58
N ARG A 7 19.44 4.66 -3.05
CA ARG A 7 20.44 4.47 -1.99
C ARG A 7 21.86 4.74 -2.48
N ASP A 8 22.17 4.38 -3.73
CA ASP A 8 23.49 4.59 -4.31
C ASP A 8 23.80 6.09 -4.44
N GLU A 9 22.80 6.88 -4.85
CA GLU A 9 22.93 8.34 -4.94
C GLU A 9 23.20 9.00 -3.58
N PHE A 10 22.60 8.49 -2.50
CA PHE A 10 22.72 9.06 -1.16
C PHE A 10 23.77 8.36 -0.27
N GLY A 11 24.54 7.41 -0.83
CA GLY A 11 25.54 6.62 -0.11
C GLY A 11 24.93 5.86 1.07
N ARG A 12 23.75 5.26 0.88
CA ARG A 12 22.99 4.54 1.92
C ARG A 12 23.07 3.03 1.73
N SER A 13 22.90 2.32 2.83
CA SER A 13 22.87 0.85 2.82
C SER A 13 21.53 0.33 2.28
N LEU A 14 21.44 -0.97 2.00
CA LEU A 14 20.18 -1.56 1.54
C LEU A 14 19.12 -1.60 2.66
N ASP A 15 19.54 -1.81 3.91
CA ASP A 15 18.70 -1.89 5.10
C ASP A 15 18.02 -0.57 5.48
N ASP A 16 18.56 0.57 5.04
CA ASP A 16 17.95 1.89 5.20
C ASP A 16 16.55 2.00 4.55
N LEU A 17 16.15 1.06 3.67
CA LEU A 17 14.76 0.93 3.21
C LEU A 17 13.79 0.81 4.39
N GLY A 18 14.18 0.08 5.44
CA GLY A 18 13.37 -0.06 6.65
C GLY A 18 13.11 1.28 7.33
N ILE A 19 14.08 2.20 7.29
CA ILE A 19 13.94 3.56 7.84
C ILE A 19 12.99 4.40 6.99
N VAL A 20 13.06 4.29 5.65
CA VAL A 20 12.11 4.94 4.74
C VAL A 20 10.68 4.48 5.02
N LEU A 21 10.48 3.16 5.17
CA LEU A 21 9.17 2.60 5.51
C LEU A 21 8.71 3.05 6.90
N ALA A 22 9.61 3.11 7.88
CA ALA A 22 9.30 3.60 9.22
C ALA A 22 8.86 5.08 9.19
N ALA A 23 9.52 5.93 8.39
CA ALA A 23 9.16 7.34 8.24
C ALA A 23 7.70 7.51 7.75
N LEU A 24 7.26 6.67 6.82
CA LEU A 24 5.84 6.64 6.39
C LEU A 24 4.91 6.37 7.58
N TYR A 25 5.21 5.36 8.40
CA TYR A 25 4.36 5.02 9.54
C TYR A 25 4.41 6.04 10.68
N VAL A 26 5.53 6.76 10.84
CA VAL A 26 5.63 7.91 11.75
C VAL A 26 4.66 9.02 11.37
N GLY A 27 4.40 9.25 10.09
CA GLY A 27 3.34 10.16 9.64
C GLY A 27 1.94 9.56 9.79
N PHE A 28 1.77 8.32 9.35
CA PHE A 28 0.48 7.63 9.28
C PHE A 28 -0.19 7.41 10.64
N GLY A 29 0.57 6.90 11.61
CA GLY A 29 0.06 6.52 12.92
C GLY A 29 -0.60 7.67 13.67
N PRO A 30 0.10 8.80 13.88
CA PRO A 30 -0.48 10.00 14.48
C PRO A 30 -1.69 10.53 13.70
N ALA A 31 -1.61 10.65 12.37
CA ALA A 31 -2.75 11.15 11.57
C ALA A 31 -4.02 10.31 11.80
N THR A 32 -3.88 8.99 11.80
CA THR A 32 -4.98 8.06 12.07
C THR A 32 -5.49 8.19 13.51
N ALA A 33 -4.59 8.33 14.50
CA ALA A 33 -4.97 8.49 15.90
C ALA A 33 -5.71 9.81 16.18
N TYR A 34 -5.31 10.90 15.50
CA TYR A 34 -5.95 12.21 15.64
C TYR A 34 -7.17 12.38 14.74
N HIS A 35 -7.38 11.52 13.74
CA HIS A 35 -8.51 11.59 12.80
C HIS A 35 -9.86 11.79 13.50
N ARG A 36 -10.11 11.04 14.59
CA ARG A 36 -11.34 11.18 15.41
C ARG A 36 -11.55 12.60 15.94
N LYS A 37 -10.49 13.30 16.35
CA LYS A 37 -10.59 14.68 16.86
C LYS A 37 -10.72 15.69 15.72
N LEU A 38 -10.14 15.38 14.57
CA LEU A 38 -10.13 16.26 13.39
C LEU A 38 -11.45 16.19 12.62
N LEU A 39 -12.11 15.02 12.57
CA LEU A 39 -13.30 14.79 11.76
C LEU A 39 -14.47 15.71 12.12
N PRO A 40 -14.90 15.86 13.39
CA PRO A 40 -15.98 16.78 13.74
C PRO A 40 -15.62 18.26 13.49
N ARG A 41 -14.33 18.60 13.56
CA ARG A 41 -13.85 19.99 13.43
C ARG A 41 -13.74 20.43 11.97
N PHE A 42 -13.25 19.55 11.10
CA PHE A 42 -12.95 19.89 9.71
C PHE A 42 -13.96 19.32 8.72
N GLY A 43 -14.68 18.27 9.10
CA GLY A 43 -15.55 17.52 8.20
C GLY A 43 -14.78 16.65 7.23
N MET A 44 -15.46 15.62 6.73
CA MET A 44 -14.82 14.53 6.00
C MET A 44 -14.19 14.95 4.67
N GLY A 45 -14.92 15.72 3.85
CA GLY A 45 -14.42 16.16 2.55
C GLY A 45 -13.17 17.05 2.64
N ARG A 46 -13.00 17.81 3.74
CA ARG A 46 -11.77 18.59 3.97
C ARG A 46 -10.63 17.68 4.41
N LEU A 47 -10.87 16.68 5.26
CA LEU A 47 -9.81 15.75 5.68
C LEU A 47 -9.24 14.96 4.50
N VAL A 48 -10.10 14.47 3.60
CA VAL A 48 -9.64 13.73 2.42
C VAL A 48 -8.89 14.63 1.46
N LEU A 49 -9.37 15.86 1.24
CA LEU A 49 -8.64 16.83 0.40
C LEU A 49 -7.27 17.18 1.00
N THR A 50 -7.21 17.44 2.31
CA THR A 50 -5.95 17.71 3.02
C THR A 50 -5.02 16.51 2.95
N GLY A 51 -5.55 15.30 3.15
CA GLY A 51 -4.77 14.05 3.08
C GLY A 51 -4.15 13.83 1.70
N ALA A 52 -4.96 13.88 0.64
CA ALA A 52 -4.49 13.78 -0.74
C ALA A 52 -3.47 14.88 -1.10
N SER A 53 -3.71 16.12 -0.64
CA SER A 53 -2.77 17.23 -0.87
C SER A 53 -1.42 17.01 -0.16
N LEU A 54 -1.43 16.49 1.07
CA LEU A 54 -0.19 16.15 1.80
C LEU A 54 0.56 15.00 1.13
N ALA A 55 -0.15 13.99 0.61
CA ALA A 55 0.45 12.92 -0.17
C ALA A 55 1.11 13.45 -1.45
N ALA A 56 0.43 14.34 -2.19
CA ALA A 56 0.99 15.00 -3.38
C ALA A 56 2.27 15.80 -3.05
N VAL A 57 2.25 16.58 -1.96
CA VAL A 57 3.43 17.33 -1.49
C VAL A 57 4.55 16.37 -1.09
N GLY A 58 4.25 15.31 -0.36
CA GLY A 58 5.23 14.31 0.04
C GLY A 58 5.90 13.63 -1.16
N LEU A 59 5.11 13.23 -2.17
CA LEU A 59 5.62 12.71 -3.44
C LEU A 59 6.52 13.73 -4.17
N ALA A 60 6.12 15.00 -4.19
CA ALA A 60 6.92 16.07 -4.82
C ALA A 60 8.24 16.31 -4.08
N VAL A 61 8.22 16.25 -2.74
CA VAL A 61 9.43 16.34 -1.90
C VAL A 61 10.37 15.17 -2.21
N VAL A 62 9.86 13.94 -2.34
CA VAL A 62 10.69 12.78 -2.73
C VAL A 62 11.23 12.96 -4.16
N ALA A 63 10.39 13.38 -5.11
CA ALA A 63 10.79 13.59 -6.51
C ALA A 63 11.91 14.62 -6.68
N SER A 64 11.94 15.64 -5.83
CA SER A 64 12.91 16.74 -5.85
C SER A 64 13.95 16.65 -4.72
N ALA A 65 14.04 15.51 -4.04
CA ALA A 65 14.84 15.38 -2.83
C ALA A 65 16.34 15.67 -3.11
N PRO A 66 16.93 16.68 -2.45
CA PRO A 66 18.37 16.97 -2.56
C PRO A 66 19.22 16.02 -1.72
N GLY A 67 18.61 15.21 -0.86
CA GLY A 67 19.33 14.33 0.06
C GLY A 67 18.41 13.43 0.86
N TRP A 68 19.02 12.52 1.62
CA TRP A 68 18.37 11.51 2.45
C TRP A 68 17.25 12.04 3.35
N TRP A 69 17.47 13.16 4.06
CA TRP A 69 16.48 13.71 4.99
C TRP A 69 15.21 14.22 4.29
N ALA A 70 15.33 14.71 3.06
CA ALA A 70 14.18 15.11 2.27
C ALA A 70 13.36 13.89 1.84
N VAL A 71 13.99 12.76 1.54
CA VAL A 71 13.29 11.49 1.28
C VAL A 71 12.47 11.08 2.50
N LEU A 72 13.07 11.07 3.69
CA LEU A 72 12.36 10.71 4.94
C LEU A 72 11.21 11.67 5.24
N ALA A 73 11.42 12.98 5.09
CA ALA A 73 10.38 13.98 5.28
C ALA A 73 9.22 13.79 4.27
N GLY A 74 9.54 13.52 3.00
CA GLY A 74 8.56 13.24 1.96
C GLY A 74 7.73 11.99 2.26
N TYR A 75 8.36 10.89 2.70
CA TYR A 75 7.65 9.68 3.12
C TYR A 75 6.79 9.89 4.35
N ALA A 76 7.24 10.67 5.34
CA ALA A 76 6.43 11.04 6.49
C ALA A 76 5.20 11.87 6.09
N LEU A 77 5.34 12.79 5.12
CA LEU A 77 4.21 13.56 4.58
C LEU A 77 3.22 12.67 3.82
N ILE A 78 3.70 11.72 3.02
CA ILE A 78 2.86 10.70 2.37
C ILE A 78 2.09 9.91 3.43
N GLY A 79 2.77 9.44 4.47
CA GLY A 79 2.16 8.74 5.59
C GLY A 79 1.08 9.56 6.28
N LEU A 80 1.37 10.82 6.60
CA LEU A 80 0.41 11.75 7.19
C LEU A 80 -0.82 11.94 6.30
N GLY A 81 -0.63 12.08 4.99
CA GLY A 81 -1.70 12.20 4.01
C GLY A 81 -2.60 10.96 3.96
N ASN A 82 -1.99 9.78 3.91
CA ASN A 82 -2.70 8.49 3.91
C ASN A 82 -3.47 8.27 5.22
N GLY A 83 -2.88 8.60 6.37
CA GLY A 83 -3.54 8.45 7.67
C GLY A 83 -4.75 9.38 7.88
N LEU A 84 -4.90 10.44 7.07
CA LEU A 84 -6.12 11.25 7.04
C LEU A 84 -7.14 10.74 6.02
N THR A 85 -6.65 10.27 4.87
CA THR A 85 -7.46 9.82 3.74
C THR A 85 -8.12 8.49 4.02
N ASP A 86 -7.35 7.48 4.42
CA ASP A 86 -7.80 6.09 4.54
C ASP A 86 -8.94 5.94 5.56
N PRO A 87 -8.85 6.46 6.79
CA PRO A 87 -9.96 6.34 7.74
C PRO A 87 -11.20 7.12 7.28
N SER A 88 -11.00 8.25 6.58
CA SER A 88 -12.11 9.08 6.09
C SER A 88 -12.92 8.37 5.01
N ILE A 89 -12.25 7.84 3.96
CA ILE A 89 -12.95 7.17 2.85
C ILE A 89 -13.61 5.87 3.29
N ASN A 90 -12.94 5.11 4.17
CA ASN A 90 -13.50 3.86 4.69
C ASN A 90 -14.72 4.13 5.58
N LEU A 91 -14.64 5.12 6.47
CA LEU A 91 -15.78 5.51 7.30
C LEU A 91 -16.95 6.03 6.44
N TYR A 92 -16.68 6.84 5.42
CA TYR A 92 -17.70 7.34 4.50
C TYR A 92 -18.49 6.21 3.84
N LEU A 93 -17.77 5.24 3.24
CA LEU A 93 -18.40 4.14 2.53
C LEU A 93 -19.16 3.22 3.48
N ALA A 94 -18.62 2.96 4.67
CA ALA A 94 -19.27 2.17 5.69
C ALA A 94 -20.61 2.77 6.14
N LEU A 95 -20.68 4.10 6.27
CA LEU A 95 -21.90 4.79 6.72
C LEU A 95 -22.92 5.03 5.61
N HIS A 96 -22.49 5.26 4.37
CA HIS A 96 -23.37 5.78 3.32
C HIS A 96 -23.57 4.87 2.11
N HIS A 97 -22.69 3.87 1.89
CA HIS A 97 -22.63 3.18 0.60
C HIS A 97 -22.56 1.65 0.68
N GLY A 98 -22.42 1.06 1.88
CA GLY A 98 -22.48 -0.39 2.09
C GLY A 98 -21.32 -1.18 1.45
N VAL A 99 -21.48 -2.50 1.37
CA VAL A 99 -20.36 -3.44 1.10
C VAL A 99 -19.81 -3.35 -0.33
N ARG A 100 -20.65 -3.12 -1.34
CA ARG A 100 -20.21 -3.18 -2.76
C ARG A 100 -19.25 -2.03 -3.15
N PRO A 101 -19.55 -0.75 -2.85
CA PRO A 101 -18.60 0.35 -3.04
C PRO A 101 -17.33 0.20 -2.22
N MET A 102 -17.42 -0.36 -1.01
CA MET A 102 -16.24 -0.71 -0.21
C MET A 102 -15.34 -1.73 -0.93
N GLY A 103 -15.92 -2.74 -1.58
CA GLY A 103 -15.17 -3.69 -2.41
C GLY A 103 -14.47 -3.03 -3.61
N LEU A 104 -15.15 -2.08 -4.29
CA LEU A 104 -14.56 -1.33 -5.40
C LEU A 104 -13.39 -0.43 -4.96
N LEU A 105 -13.47 0.15 -3.76
CA LEU A 105 -12.36 0.91 -3.18
C LEU A 105 -11.12 0.02 -3.02
N HIS A 106 -11.27 -1.17 -2.43
CA HIS A 106 -10.16 -2.11 -2.27
C HIS A 106 -9.60 -2.63 -3.61
N ALA A 107 -10.46 -2.77 -4.62
CA ALA A 107 -10.02 -3.10 -5.98
C ALA A 107 -9.15 -1.99 -6.60
N SER A 108 -9.51 -0.72 -6.36
CA SER A 108 -8.72 0.43 -6.82
C SER A 108 -7.32 0.50 -6.18
N PHE A 109 -7.20 0.11 -4.90
CA PHE A 109 -5.92 -0.05 -4.22
C PHE A 109 -5.06 -1.10 -4.94
N GLY A 110 -5.62 -2.27 -5.23
CA GLY A 110 -4.91 -3.34 -5.94
C GLY A 110 -4.43 -2.92 -7.33
N LEU A 111 -5.27 -2.18 -8.07
CA LEU A 111 -4.89 -1.61 -9.36
C LEU A 111 -3.71 -0.64 -9.23
N GLY A 112 -3.75 0.28 -8.27
CA GLY A 112 -2.65 1.21 -7.99
C GLY A 112 -1.36 0.50 -7.57
N ALA A 113 -1.46 -0.51 -6.70
CA ALA A 113 -0.34 -1.34 -6.25
C ALA A 113 0.28 -2.16 -7.41
N THR A 114 -0.51 -2.52 -8.42
CA THR A 114 -0.04 -3.22 -9.62
C THR A 114 0.64 -2.26 -10.61
N LEU A 115 0.05 -1.08 -10.83
CA LEU A 115 0.51 -0.10 -11.82
C LEU A 115 1.75 0.68 -11.37
N SER A 116 1.89 0.97 -10.07
CA SER A 116 3.03 1.76 -9.55
C SER A 116 4.39 1.09 -9.80
N PRO A 117 4.59 -0.21 -9.50
CA PRO A 117 5.04 -1.23 -10.41
C PRO A 117 5.79 -0.83 -11.69
N LEU A 118 4.95 -0.84 -12.73
CA LEU A 118 5.25 -0.59 -14.12
C LEU A 118 5.70 0.84 -14.34
N ILE A 119 5.06 1.82 -13.68
CA ILE A 119 5.41 3.24 -13.81
C ILE A 119 6.86 3.46 -13.38
N MET A 120 7.23 2.97 -12.19
CA MET A 120 8.60 3.12 -11.70
C MET A 120 9.58 2.34 -12.58
N THR A 121 9.24 1.12 -12.98
CA THR A 121 10.08 0.29 -13.86
C THR A 121 10.38 0.98 -15.19
N ALA A 122 9.39 1.65 -15.79
CA ALA A 122 9.57 2.41 -17.03
C ALA A 122 10.40 3.68 -16.84
N ALA A 123 10.38 4.27 -15.64
CA ALA A 123 11.10 5.51 -15.32
C ALA A 123 12.57 5.27 -14.92
N LEU A 124 12.88 4.13 -14.31
CA LEU A 124 14.21 3.79 -13.77
C LEU A 124 15.38 3.96 -14.77
N PRO A 125 15.26 3.57 -16.06
CA PRO A 125 16.33 3.79 -17.03
C PRO A 125 16.73 5.26 -17.25
N VAL A 126 15.84 6.20 -16.89
CA VAL A 126 16.09 7.64 -17.00
C VAL A 126 16.44 8.22 -15.63
N SER A 127 15.54 8.04 -14.64
CA SER A 127 15.75 8.48 -13.26
C SER A 127 14.63 7.95 -12.36
N TRP A 128 14.98 7.50 -11.15
CA TRP A 128 14.00 7.18 -10.12
C TRP A 128 13.08 8.38 -9.77
N ARG A 129 13.59 9.63 -9.93
CA ARG A 129 12.81 10.86 -9.70
C ARG A 129 11.66 11.01 -10.70
N LEU A 130 11.87 10.63 -11.96
CA LEU A 130 10.84 10.71 -12.99
C LEU A 130 9.63 9.84 -12.62
N GLY A 131 9.86 8.68 -12.02
CA GLY A 131 8.78 7.82 -11.50
C GLY A 131 7.93 8.55 -10.47
N TYR A 132 8.55 9.25 -9.52
CA TYR A 132 7.81 10.07 -8.55
C TYR A 132 7.13 11.29 -9.18
N VAL A 133 7.72 11.94 -10.18
CA VAL A 133 7.06 13.05 -10.91
C VAL A 133 5.76 12.58 -11.58
N VAL A 134 5.76 11.39 -12.19
CA VAL A 134 4.55 10.80 -12.77
C VAL A 134 3.51 10.54 -11.68
N LEU A 135 3.93 9.98 -10.54
CA LEU A 135 3.03 9.75 -9.39
C LEU A 135 2.47 11.05 -8.81
N VAL A 136 3.25 12.14 -8.76
CA VAL A 136 2.75 13.47 -8.39
C VAL A 136 1.65 13.91 -9.36
N GLY A 137 1.86 13.75 -10.67
CA GLY A 137 0.84 14.10 -11.68
C GLY A 137 -0.48 13.34 -11.47
N ILE A 138 -0.41 12.04 -11.20
CA ILE A 138 -1.58 11.20 -10.89
C ILE A 138 -2.25 11.68 -9.60
N GLU A 139 -1.48 11.93 -8.54
CA GLU A 139 -2.03 12.37 -7.26
C GLU A 139 -2.69 13.76 -7.37
N LEU A 140 -2.14 14.68 -8.18
CA LEU A 140 -2.77 15.97 -8.45
C LEU A 140 -4.13 15.83 -9.15
N VAL A 141 -4.29 14.84 -10.02
CA VAL A 141 -5.60 14.52 -10.62
C VAL A 141 -6.58 14.02 -9.55
N VAL A 142 -6.11 13.20 -8.60
CA VAL A 142 -6.91 12.75 -7.45
C VAL A 142 -7.30 13.94 -6.57
N VAL A 143 -6.36 14.82 -6.22
CA VAL A 143 -6.61 16.06 -5.45
C VAL A 143 -7.67 16.92 -6.14
N PHE A 144 -7.56 17.13 -7.45
CA PHE A 144 -8.55 17.88 -8.22
C PHE A 144 -9.93 17.20 -8.20
N ALA A 145 -10.00 15.89 -8.42
CA ALA A 145 -11.24 15.13 -8.40
C ALA A 145 -11.92 15.19 -7.01
N VAL A 146 -11.15 15.01 -5.94
CA VAL A 146 -11.61 15.14 -4.55
C VAL A 146 -12.10 16.56 -4.29
N ALA A 147 -11.33 17.59 -4.67
CA ALA A 147 -11.73 18.98 -4.50
C ALA A 147 -13.06 19.30 -5.19
N ARG A 148 -13.32 18.72 -6.36
CA ARG A 148 -14.55 18.90 -7.12
C ARG A 148 -15.73 18.11 -6.53
N ALA A 149 -15.47 16.91 -6.01
CA ALA A 149 -16.46 16.06 -5.38
C ALA A 149 -16.81 16.48 -3.95
N ARG A 150 -15.90 17.19 -3.25
CA ARG A 150 -16.01 17.55 -1.83
C ARG A 150 -17.36 18.12 -1.37
N PRO A 151 -18.09 18.95 -2.15
CA PRO A 151 -19.35 19.52 -1.67
C PRO A 151 -20.48 18.48 -1.57
N ARG A 152 -20.29 17.30 -2.18
CA ARG A 152 -21.26 16.19 -2.16
C ARG A 152 -21.09 15.27 -0.94
N TRP A 153 -20.05 15.47 -0.14
CA TRP A 153 -19.75 14.61 0.99
C TRP A 153 -20.74 14.90 2.11
N LEU A 154 -21.40 13.84 2.57
CA LEU A 154 -22.37 13.91 3.64
C LEU A 154 -21.68 14.08 5.00
N PRO A 155 -22.29 14.81 5.94
CA PRO A 155 -21.84 14.84 7.31
C PRO A 155 -21.84 13.44 7.92
N VAL A 156 -20.86 13.16 8.76
CA VAL A 156 -20.90 12.00 9.65
C VAL A 156 -21.70 12.43 10.88
N GLU A 157 -22.98 12.05 10.92
CA GLU A 157 -23.86 12.24 12.06
C GLU A 157 -23.73 11.06 13.02
N GLY A 158 -23.57 11.34 14.31
CA GLY A 158 -23.47 10.34 15.36
C GLY A 158 -22.14 10.38 16.11
N ASP A 159 -22.19 9.93 17.35
CA ASP A 159 -21.05 9.82 18.25
C ASP A 159 -20.19 8.62 17.77
N SER A 160 -19.43 8.80 16.68
CA SER A 160 -18.46 7.81 16.18
C SER A 160 -17.24 7.67 17.11
N THR A 161 -17.41 8.06 18.37
CA THR A 161 -16.41 8.29 19.41
C THR A 161 -16.17 7.05 20.28
N GLY A 162 -16.93 5.98 20.08
CA GLY A 162 -16.90 4.79 20.93
C GLY A 162 -16.38 3.53 20.26
N VAL A 163 -15.14 3.50 19.76
CA VAL A 163 -14.44 2.20 19.63
C VAL A 163 -13.64 2.01 20.90
N ALA A 164 -14.15 1.18 21.80
CA ALA A 164 -13.42 0.79 23.00
C ALA A 164 -12.11 0.10 22.62
N PHE A 165 -11.05 0.34 23.38
CA PHE A 165 -9.82 -0.42 23.21
C PHE A 165 -10.12 -1.92 23.34
N PRO A 166 -9.48 -2.77 22.53
CA PRO A 166 -9.61 -4.23 22.61
C PRO A 166 -9.44 -4.73 24.04
N SER A 167 -10.52 -5.18 24.67
CA SER A 167 -10.50 -5.75 26.02
C SER A 167 -10.40 -7.27 26.03
N SER A 168 -10.72 -7.92 24.91
CA SER A 168 -10.72 -9.38 24.80
C SER A 168 -9.41 -9.92 24.22
N ALA A 169 -8.98 -11.07 24.71
CA ALA A 169 -7.84 -11.81 24.16
C ALA A 169 -8.04 -12.14 22.67
N VAL A 170 -9.28 -12.44 22.26
CA VAL A 170 -9.64 -12.76 20.87
C VAL A 170 -9.36 -11.58 19.94
N THR A 171 -9.65 -10.35 20.37
CA THR A 171 -9.37 -9.15 19.58
C THR A 171 -7.87 -8.94 19.43
N TRP A 172 -7.08 -9.10 20.49
CA TRP A 172 -5.62 -9.01 20.42
C TRP A 172 -5.01 -10.07 19.52
N ILE A 173 -5.46 -11.33 19.62
CA ILE A 173 -5.04 -12.41 18.72
C ILE A 173 -5.34 -12.04 17.27
N THR A 174 -6.54 -11.53 16.99
CA THR A 174 -6.94 -11.12 15.64
C THR A 174 -6.08 -9.98 15.10
N LEU A 175 -5.80 -8.97 15.93
CA LEU A 175 -4.91 -7.85 15.57
C LEU A 175 -3.49 -8.33 15.29
N THR A 176 -2.95 -9.26 16.09
CA THR A 176 -1.64 -9.85 15.86
C THR A 176 -1.60 -10.65 14.56
N ILE A 177 -2.61 -11.48 14.28
CA ILE A 177 -2.70 -12.23 13.02
C ILE A 177 -2.76 -11.26 11.84
N PHE A 178 -3.60 -10.21 11.91
CA PHE A 178 -3.72 -9.22 10.85
C PHE A 178 -2.40 -8.46 10.62
N MET A 179 -1.68 -8.11 11.70
CA MET A 179 -0.36 -7.47 11.65
C MET A 179 0.67 -8.38 10.98
N LEU A 180 0.73 -9.67 11.36
CA LEU A 180 1.66 -10.63 10.78
C LEU A 180 1.39 -10.87 9.30
N TYR A 181 0.11 -11.03 8.94
CA TYR A 181 -0.33 -11.15 7.55
C TYR A 181 0.07 -9.92 6.73
N THR A 182 -0.40 -8.73 7.10
CA THR A 182 -0.15 -7.49 6.35
C THR A 182 1.34 -7.16 6.31
N GLY A 183 2.06 -7.42 7.41
CA GLY A 183 3.50 -7.26 7.49
C GLY A 183 4.24 -8.19 6.52
N SER A 184 3.82 -9.47 6.41
CA SER A 184 4.41 -10.42 5.47
C SER A 184 4.11 -10.07 4.01
N GLU A 185 2.90 -9.59 3.72
CA GLU A 185 2.49 -9.10 2.40
C GLU A 185 3.38 -7.92 1.97
N LEU A 186 3.43 -6.88 2.80
CA LEU A 186 4.24 -5.70 2.50
C LEU A 186 5.73 -6.04 2.44
N ALA A 187 6.25 -6.89 3.32
CA ALA A 187 7.64 -7.31 3.28
C ALA A 187 7.97 -8.01 1.95
N ALA A 188 7.16 -8.97 1.52
CA ALA A 188 7.36 -9.63 0.23
C ALA A 188 7.34 -8.62 -0.92
N GLY A 189 6.36 -7.72 -0.97
CA GLY A 189 6.24 -6.72 -2.04
C GLY A 189 7.36 -5.67 -2.06
N GLN A 190 7.80 -5.17 -0.89
CA GLN A 190 8.82 -4.12 -0.81
C GLN A 190 10.23 -4.63 -1.13
N TRP A 191 10.55 -5.86 -0.72
CA TRP A 191 11.89 -6.43 -0.85
C TRP A 191 12.08 -7.27 -2.12
N ALA A 192 10.99 -7.65 -2.82
CA ALA A 192 11.05 -8.46 -4.03
C ALA A 192 11.99 -7.89 -5.10
N PHE A 193 11.92 -6.59 -5.37
CA PHE A 193 12.75 -5.97 -6.40
C PHE A 193 14.24 -6.12 -6.08
N SER A 194 14.67 -5.69 -4.89
CA SER A 194 16.07 -5.77 -4.46
C SER A 194 16.56 -7.20 -4.36
N LEU A 195 15.72 -8.14 -3.91
CA LEU A 195 16.07 -9.57 -3.93
C LEU A 195 16.39 -10.03 -5.35
N LEU A 196 15.53 -9.71 -6.32
CA LEU A 196 15.69 -10.14 -7.70
C LEU A 196 16.90 -9.50 -8.37
N THR A 197 17.09 -8.18 -8.22
CA THR A 197 18.17 -7.45 -8.90
C THR A 197 19.54 -7.67 -8.24
N GLU A 198 19.62 -7.53 -6.92
CA GLU A 198 20.91 -7.53 -6.19
C GLU A 198 21.40 -8.95 -5.88
N SER A 199 20.49 -9.87 -5.51
CA SER A 199 20.90 -11.23 -5.09
C SER A 199 20.78 -12.29 -6.18
N ARG A 200 19.94 -12.07 -7.20
CA ARG A 200 19.64 -13.06 -8.25
C ARG A 200 20.02 -12.61 -9.66
N GLY A 201 20.61 -11.42 -9.81
CA GLY A 201 21.09 -10.91 -11.10
C GLY A 201 19.98 -10.75 -12.15
N VAL A 202 18.71 -10.63 -11.74
CA VAL A 202 17.58 -10.40 -12.64
C VAL A 202 17.59 -8.94 -13.08
N GLY A 203 17.45 -8.69 -14.38
CA GLY A 203 17.39 -7.31 -14.90
C GLY A 203 16.22 -6.50 -14.33
N GLU A 204 16.41 -5.18 -14.17
CA GLU A 204 15.45 -4.28 -13.52
C GLU A 204 14.04 -4.36 -14.13
N THR A 205 13.94 -4.42 -15.46
CA THR A 205 12.64 -4.53 -16.14
C THR A 205 11.90 -5.81 -15.74
N ALA A 206 12.60 -6.94 -15.72
CA ALA A 206 11.98 -8.21 -15.37
C ALA A 206 11.64 -8.27 -13.86
N ALA A 207 12.52 -7.75 -12.99
CA ALA A 207 12.25 -7.65 -11.57
C ALA A 207 11.03 -6.75 -11.27
N GLY A 208 10.93 -5.61 -11.95
CA GLY A 208 9.80 -4.68 -11.85
C GLY A 208 8.46 -5.32 -12.26
N LEU A 209 8.46 -6.08 -13.37
CA LEU A 209 7.30 -6.85 -13.80
C LEU A 209 6.86 -7.88 -12.75
N VAL A 210 7.80 -8.55 -12.08
CA VAL A 210 7.47 -9.51 -11.01
C VAL A 210 6.81 -8.83 -9.81
N VAL A 211 7.31 -7.65 -9.41
CA VAL A 211 6.66 -6.89 -8.34
C VAL A 211 5.25 -6.48 -8.75
N SER A 212 5.05 -6.04 -9.99
CA SER A 212 3.69 -5.77 -10.52
C SER A 212 2.82 -7.02 -10.48
N LEU A 213 3.33 -8.18 -10.90
CA LEU A 213 2.58 -9.42 -10.93
C LEU A 213 2.29 -9.96 -9.52
N TYR A 214 3.13 -9.68 -8.52
CA TYR A 214 2.83 -9.96 -7.11
C TYR A 214 1.57 -9.20 -6.65
N TRP A 215 1.54 -7.87 -6.85
CA TRP A 215 0.37 -7.05 -6.51
C TRP A 215 -0.84 -7.33 -7.40
N GLY A 216 -0.60 -7.68 -8.67
CA GLY A 216 -1.62 -8.11 -9.61
C GLY A 216 -2.26 -9.44 -9.19
N GLY A 217 -1.45 -10.39 -8.73
CA GLY A 217 -1.90 -11.66 -8.16
C GLY A 217 -2.81 -11.44 -6.95
N LEU A 218 -2.42 -10.56 -6.03
CA LEU A 218 -3.26 -10.16 -4.90
C LEU A 218 -4.59 -9.56 -5.36
N THR A 219 -4.56 -8.66 -6.34
CA THR A 219 -5.76 -8.04 -6.90
C THR A 219 -6.69 -9.06 -7.55
N VAL A 220 -6.14 -9.95 -8.38
CA VAL A 220 -6.89 -11.03 -9.03
C VAL A 220 -7.47 -11.99 -8.00
N GLY A 221 -6.69 -12.36 -6.98
CA GLY A 221 -7.16 -13.20 -5.88
C GLY A 221 -8.36 -12.57 -5.18
N ARG A 222 -8.35 -11.26 -4.91
CA ARG A 222 -9.48 -10.54 -4.30
C ARG A 222 -10.73 -10.60 -5.15
N LEU A 223 -10.59 -10.47 -6.47
CA LEU A 223 -11.72 -10.58 -7.41
C LEU A 223 -12.27 -12.01 -7.47
N VAL A 224 -11.39 -13.02 -7.47
CA VAL A 224 -11.78 -14.44 -7.47
C VAL A 224 -12.51 -14.78 -6.16
N TYR A 225 -11.92 -14.48 -5.00
CA TYR A 225 -12.58 -14.74 -3.72
C TYR A 225 -13.85 -13.92 -3.53
N GLY A 226 -13.90 -12.68 -4.03
CA GLY A 226 -15.12 -11.87 -4.01
C GLY A 226 -16.26 -12.44 -4.85
N THR A 227 -15.95 -13.19 -5.93
CA THR A 227 -16.96 -13.77 -6.83
C THR A 227 -17.36 -15.19 -6.46
N VAL A 228 -16.41 -16.06 -6.10
CA VAL A 228 -16.67 -17.48 -5.81
C VAL A 228 -16.47 -17.87 -4.35
N GLY A 229 -15.96 -16.98 -3.50
CA GLY A 229 -15.67 -17.28 -2.09
C GLY A 229 -16.90 -17.65 -1.27
N HIS A 230 -18.08 -17.13 -1.63
CA HIS A 230 -19.36 -17.50 -1.01
C HIS A 230 -19.72 -18.98 -1.15
N ARG A 231 -19.07 -19.71 -2.08
CA ARG A 231 -19.26 -21.16 -2.27
C ARG A 231 -18.47 -22.01 -1.26
N PHE A 232 -17.57 -21.39 -0.50
CA PHE A 232 -16.69 -22.05 0.46
C PHE A 232 -16.92 -21.53 1.88
N THR A 233 -16.58 -22.34 2.88
CA THR A 233 -16.59 -21.89 4.27
C THR A 233 -15.40 -20.97 4.54
N PRO A 234 -15.52 -19.95 5.41
CA PRO A 234 -14.44 -19.02 5.70
C PRO A 234 -13.12 -19.69 6.09
N HIS A 235 -13.17 -20.74 6.91
CA HIS A 235 -11.99 -21.50 7.31
C HIS A 235 -11.26 -22.15 6.12
N ARG A 236 -11.99 -22.68 5.13
CA ARG A 236 -11.38 -23.28 3.93
C ARG A 236 -10.71 -22.23 3.05
N VAL A 237 -11.33 -21.05 2.93
CA VAL A 237 -10.76 -19.92 2.19
C VAL A 237 -9.45 -19.48 2.85
N ILE A 238 -9.46 -19.23 4.16
CA ILE A 238 -8.28 -18.78 4.90
C ILE A 238 -7.14 -19.82 4.84
N HIS A 239 -7.44 -21.10 5.06
CA HIS A 239 -6.41 -22.15 5.00
C HIS A 239 -5.84 -22.30 3.58
N GLY A 240 -6.70 -22.25 2.56
CA GLY A 240 -6.27 -22.31 1.16
C GLY A 240 -5.35 -21.13 0.81
N ALA A 241 -5.76 -19.91 1.15
CA ALA A 241 -4.98 -18.69 0.96
C ALA A 241 -3.60 -18.78 1.64
N PHE A 242 -3.57 -19.19 2.92
CA PHE A 242 -2.33 -19.40 3.66
C PHE A 242 -1.41 -20.44 3.00
N LEU A 243 -1.95 -21.60 2.60
CA LEU A 243 -1.16 -22.64 1.95
C LEU A 243 -0.58 -22.18 0.60
N ILE A 244 -1.36 -21.44 -0.20
CA ILE A 244 -0.91 -20.86 -1.46
C ILE A 244 0.20 -19.84 -1.21
N ALA A 245 0.02 -18.94 -0.23
CA ALA A 245 1.02 -17.94 0.12
C ALA A 245 2.33 -18.59 0.61
N ALA A 246 2.23 -19.57 1.52
CA ALA A 246 3.36 -20.30 2.06
C ALA A 246 4.10 -21.10 0.96
N ALA A 247 3.37 -21.77 0.07
CA ALA A 247 3.95 -22.48 -1.07
C ALA A 247 4.66 -21.51 -2.02
N GLY A 248 4.06 -20.36 -2.34
CA GLY A 248 4.68 -19.32 -3.14
C GLY A 248 5.99 -18.83 -2.53
N MET A 249 6.00 -18.52 -1.22
CA MET A 249 7.20 -18.09 -0.52
C MET A 249 8.27 -19.19 -0.41
N ALA A 250 7.87 -20.46 -0.25
CA ALA A 250 8.79 -21.60 -0.28
C ALA A 250 9.45 -21.76 -1.67
N VAL A 251 8.69 -21.54 -2.74
CA VAL A 251 9.23 -21.50 -4.12
C VAL A 251 10.20 -20.33 -4.28
N VAL A 252 9.87 -19.13 -3.77
CA VAL A 252 10.80 -18.00 -3.79
C VAL A 252 12.09 -18.35 -3.05
N TRP A 253 12.01 -18.96 -1.87
CA TRP A 253 13.16 -19.36 -1.06
C TRP A 253 14.06 -20.37 -1.77
N ALA A 254 13.47 -21.42 -2.36
CA ALA A 254 14.19 -22.50 -3.04
C ALA A 254 14.54 -22.20 -4.51
N ALA A 255 14.27 -20.99 -4.99
CA ALA A 255 14.43 -20.65 -6.40
C ALA A 255 15.91 -20.70 -6.84
N SER A 256 16.20 -21.58 -7.79
CA SER A 256 17.49 -21.64 -8.50
C SER A 256 17.48 -20.93 -9.85
N SER A 257 16.33 -20.37 -10.25
CA SER A 257 16.16 -19.64 -11.50
C SER A 257 15.25 -18.41 -11.34
N ALA A 258 15.37 -17.47 -12.27
CA ALA A 258 14.47 -16.32 -12.34
C ALA A 258 13.01 -16.76 -12.47
N LEU A 259 12.70 -17.72 -13.35
CA LEU A 259 11.34 -18.22 -13.56
C LEU A 259 10.72 -18.78 -12.28
N MET A 260 11.47 -19.55 -11.48
CA MET A 260 10.98 -20.03 -10.18
C MET A 260 10.63 -18.87 -9.25
N SER A 261 11.48 -17.85 -9.20
CA SER A 261 11.21 -16.65 -8.40
C SER A 261 9.91 -15.97 -8.84
N PHE A 262 9.66 -15.91 -10.14
CA PHE A 262 8.50 -15.23 -10.72
C PHE A 262 7.22 -15.98 -10.35
N VAL A 263 7.21 -17.30 -10.57
CA VAL A 263 6.08 -18.16 -10.18
C VAL A 263 5.82 -18.07 -8.67
N GLY A 264 6.88 -18.12 -7.85
CA GLY A 264 6.79 -18.01 -6.40
C GLY A 264 6.13 -16.71 -5.95
N PHE A 265 6.55 -15.56 -6.49
CA PHE A 265 5.95 -14.27 -6.15
C PHE A 265 4.50 -14.14 -6.63
N VAL A 266 4.14 -14.63 -7.82
CA VAL A 266 2.75 -14.59 -8.28
C VAL A 266 1.84 -15.44 -7.40
N LEU A 267 2.28 -16.65 -7.03
CA LEU A 267 1.56 -17.51 -6.10
C LEU A 267 1.44 -16.87 -4.71
N ALA A 268 2.53 -16.28 -4.21
CA ALA A 268 2.51 -15.57 -2.93
C ALA A 268 1.49 -14.43 -2.95
N GLY A 269 1.48 -13.61 -4.01
CA GLY A 269 0.49 -12.55 -4.19
C GLY A 269 -0.96 -13.06 -4.20
N LEU A 270 -1.24 -14.11 -4.98
CA LEU A 270 -2.57 -14.75 -5.02
C LEU A 270 -3.02 -15.29 -3.66
N GLY A 271 -2.09 -15.85 -2.87
CA GLY A 271 -2.38 -16.38 -1.54
C GLY A 271 -2.57 -15.30 -0.48
N MET A 272 -2.00 -14.10 -0.67
CA MET A 272 -2.14 -12.96 0.24
C MET A 272 -3.41 -12.12 -0.03
N ALA A 273 -4.28 -12.57 -0.94
CA ALA A 273 -5.45 -11.83 -1.41
C ALA A 273 -6.61 -11.71 -0.40
#